data_AF-A0A7X7U630-F1
#
_entry.id   AF-A0A7X7U630-F1
#
_cell.length_a   1.000
_cell.length_b   1.000
_cell.length_c   1.000
_cell.angle_alpha   90.00
_cell.angle_beta   90.00
_cell.angle_gamma   90.00
#
_symmetry.space_group_name_H-M   'P 1'
#
loop_
_entity.id
_entity.type
_entity.pdbx_description
1 polymer ?
#
loop_
_entity_poly.entity_id
_entity_poly.type
_entity_poly.pdbx_seq_one_letter_code
_entity_poly.pdbx_strand_id
1 'polypeptide(L)'
;VRVDLRRLSTITDNNGAIGSRVRARVVKNKIAPPFRETEFDIMFDSGISYEGDLLDLAIAADIVQKSGAWINYGSVRLGQGRENAKKYLIDYPEVRSEIRDKVIEAKGLVPATKPSAAETAESED
;
A
#
# COMPACT_ATOMS: atom_id res chain seq x y z
N VAL A 1 22.75 -0.52 6.01
CA VAL A 1 22.21 0.06 4.75
C VAL A 1 22.18 1.57 4.91
N ARG A 2 22.50 2.36 3.88
CA ARG A 2 22.42 3.83 3.91
C ARG A 2 21.29 4.29 3.00
N VAL A 3 20.43 5.17 3.52
CA VAL A 3 19.27 5.73 2.83
C VAL A 3 19.39 7.25 2.82
N ASP A 4 19.24 7.87 1.65
CA ASP A 4 19.11 9.32 1.47
C ASP A 4 17.61 9.67 1.43
N LEU A 5 17.17 10.58 2.29
CA LEU A 5 15.77 11.00 2.40
C LEU A 5 15.65 12.45 1.94
N ARG A 6 14.74 12.70 1.01
CA ARG A 6 14.48 14.04 0.47
C ARG A 6 13.00 14.34 0.43
N ARG A 7 12.60 15.49 0.97
CA ARG A 7 11.23 16.01 0.80
C ARG A 7 11.03 16.44 -0.65
N LEU A 8 10.00 15.91 -1.29
CA LEU A 8 9.63 16.26 -2.67
C LEU A 8 8.60 17.38 -2.69
N SER A 9 7.46 17.16 -2.06
CA SER A 9 6.34 18.10 -2.06
C SER A 9 5.63 18.12 -0.72
N THR A 10 4.95 19.23 -0.44
CA THR A 10 4.06 19.35 0.71
C THR A 10 2.67 18.90 0.29
N ILE A 11 2.04 18.04 1.08
CA ILE A 11 0.67 17.59 0.88
C ILE A 11 -0.23 18.63 1.56
N THR A 12 -1.10 19.26 0.77
CA THR A 12 -2.06 20.26 1.25
C THR A 12 -3.48 19.75 1.10
N ASP A 13 -4.30 20.01 2.10
CA ASP A 13 -5.75 19.86 2.06
C ASP A 13 -6.42 21.25 2.17
N ASN A 14 -7.74 21.30 2.08
CA ASN A 14 -8.54 22.54 2.08
C ASN A 14 -8.23 23.47 3.27
N ASN A 15 -7.76 22.92 4.39
CA ASN A 15 -7.46 23.66 5.62
C ASN A 15 -5.96 23.91 5.88
N GLY A 16 -5.05 23.48 4.99
CA GLY A 16 -3.61 23.73 5.14
C GLY A 16 -2.70 22.54 4.77
N ALA A 17 -1.42 22.65 5.15
CA ALA A 17 -0.44 21.59 4.93
C ALA A 17 -0.63 20.45 5.93
N ILE A 18 -0.98 19.26 5.43
CA ILE A 18 -1.29 18.06 6.23
C ILE A 18 -0.13 17.06 6.28
N GLY A 19 0.83 17.17 5.38
CA GLY A 19 1.99 16.28 5.35
C GLY A 19 3.03 16.63 4.31
N SER A 20 3.96 15.71 4.09
CA SER A 20 5.06 15.82 3.13
C SER A 20 5.26 14.51 2.40
N ARG A 21 5.32 14.55 1.07
CA ARG A 21 5.76 13.43 0.26
C ARG A 21 7.29 13.40 0.25
N VAL A 22 7.85 12.26 0.64
CA VAL A 22 9.29 12.06 0.82
C VAL A 22 9.76 10.95 -0.11
N ARG A 23 10.90 11.17 -0.75
CA ARG A 23 11.63 10.16 -1.52
C ARG A 23 12.74 9.58 -0.66
N ALA A 24 12.79 8.26 -0.58
CA ALA A 24 13.90 7.51 0.02
C ALA A 24 14.68 6.79 -1.07
N ARG A 25 15.98 7.10 -1.18
CA ARG A 25 16.92 6.44 -2.10
C ARG A 25 17.94 5.63 -1.32
N VAL A 26 18.08 4.36 -1.64
CA VAL A 26 19.08 3.49 -1.01
C VAL A 26 20.45 3.72 -1.65
N VAL A 27 21.25 4.61 -1.07
CA VAL A 27 22.58 4.98 -1.61
C VAL A 27 23.66 3.93 -1.39
N LYS A 28 23.55 3.10 -0.34
CA LYS A 28 24.49 2.00 -0.10
C LYS A 28 23.78 0.79 0.50
N ASN A 29 23.72 -0.28 -0.27
CA ASN A 29 23.21 -1.57 0.18
C ASN A 29 24.27 -2.65 -0.03
N LYS A 30 24.58 -3.41 1.02
CA LYS A 30 25.51 -4.57 0.96
C LYS A 30 24.77 -5.92 0.93
N ILE A 31 23.43 -5.90 1.07
CA ILE A 31 22.61 -7.11 1.24
C ILE A 31 21.82 -7.40 -0.05
N ALA A 32 21.33 -6.36 -0.72
CA ALA A 32 20.54 -6.46 -1.94
C ALA A 32 20.96 -5.35 -2.93
N PRO A 33 20.43 -5.34 -4.18
CA PRO A 33 20.80 -4.34 -5.18
C PRO A 33 20.68 -2.89 -4.65
N PRO A 34 21.73 -2.06 -4.77
CA PRO A 34 21.71 -0.67 -4.35
C PRO A 34 20.92 0.22 -5.33
N PHE A 35 20.72 1.49 -4.97
CA PHE A 35 20.12 2.56 -5.78
C PHE A 35 18.63 2.42 -6.10
N ARG A 36 17.89 1.58 -5.37
CA ARG A 36 16.42 1.59 -5.40
C ARG A 36 15.86 2.85 -4.74
N GLU A 37 14.77 3.35 -5.28
CA GLU A 37 14.04 4.51 -4.81
C GLU A 37 12.60 4.10 -4.43
N THR A 38 12.05 4.74 -3.41
CA THR A 38 10.64 4.62 -3.01
C THR A 38 10.14 5.99 -2.57
N GLU A 39 8.85 6.23 -2.75
CA GLU A 39 8.18 7.47 -2.35
C GLU A 39 7.05 7.12 -1.40
N PHE A 40 6.95 7.84 -0.30
CA PHE A 40 5.88 7.66 0.66
C PHE A 40 5.46 8.99 1.28
N ASP A 41 4.27 8.99 1.85
CA ASP A 41 3.69 10.17 2.49
C ASP A 41 4.00 10.13 3.99
N ILE A 42 4.50 11.24 4.53
CA ILE A 42 4.63 11.47 5.97
C ILE A 42 3.62 12.54 6.37
N MET A 43 2.60 12.13 7.10
CA MET A 43 1.57 12.99 7.68
C MET A 43 2.06 13.59 8.99
N PHE A 44 1.65 14.83 9.31
CA PHE A 44 2.09 15.49 10.54
C PHE A 44 1.41 14.95 11.81
N ASP A 45 0.22 14.36 11.66
CA ASP A 45 -0.59 13.81 12.76
C ASP A 45 -0.21 12.38 13.15
N SER A 46 0.11 11.55 12.15
CA SER A 46 0.19 10.09 12.25
C SER A 46 1.52 9.52 11.78
N GLY A 47 2.41 10.35 11.22
CA GLY A 47 3.70 9.91 10.70
C GLY A 47 3.59 9.23 9.33
N ILE A 48 4.29 8.11 9.14
CA ILE A 48 4.34 7.44 7.83
C ILE A 48 2.98 6.82 7.52
N SER A 49 2.36 7.21 6.41
CA SER A 49 1.07 6.66 5.97
C SER A 49 1.26 5.31 5.30
N TYR A 50 1.13 4.24 6.09
CA TYR A 50 1.28 2.86 5.62
C TYR A 50 0.21 2.49 4.58
N GLU A 51 -1.05 2.84 4.84
CA GLU A 51 -2.18 2.53 3.96
C GLU A 51 -2.07 3.26 2.62
N GLY A 52 -1.50 4.48 2.62
CA GLY A 52 -1.22 5.23 1.41
C GLY A 52 -0.17 4.56 0.53
N ASP A 53 0.93 4.11 1.13
CA ASP A 53 2.00 3.39 0.42
C ASP A 53 1.51 2.04 -0.10
N LEU A 54 0.75 1.30 0.71
CA LEU A 54 0.15 0.04 0.29
C LEU A 54 -0.75 0.22 -0.94
N LEU A 55 -1.55 1.28 -0.98
CA LEU A 55 -2.44 1.56 -2.10
C LEU A 55 -1.64 1.89 -3.38
N ASP A 56 -0.57 2.69 -3.26
CA ASP A 56 0.31 3.01 -4.38
C ASP A 56 1.00 1.75 -4.94
N LEU A 57 1.47 0.88 -4.06
CA LEU A 57 2.07 -0.40 -4.43
C LEU A 57 1.05 -1.35 -5.07
N ALA A 58 -0.18 -1.38 -4.56
CA ALA A 58 -1.25 -2.22 -5.09
C ALA A 58 -1.72 -1.78 -6.48
N ILE A 59 -1.78 -0.47 -6.73
CA ILE A 59 -2.05 0.08 -8.06
C ILE A 59 -0.88 -0.23 -9.01
N ALA A 60 0.36 -0.04 -8.55
CA ALA A 60 1.56 -0.34 -9.36
C ALA A 60 1.75 -1.84 -9.65
N ALA A 61 1.08 -2.72 -8.90
CA ALA A 61 1.07 -4.17 -9.10
C ALA A 61 -0.21 -4.66 -9.81
N ASP A 62 -1.06 -3.76 -10.31
CA ASP A 62 -2.34 -4.06 -10.98
C ASP A 62 -3.34 -4.89 -10.15
N ILE A 63 -3.16 -4.93 -8.82
CA ILE A 63 -4.06 -5.63 -7.87
C ILE A 63 -5.31 -4.78 -7.62
N VAL A 64 -5.12 -3.47 -7.57
CA VAL A 64 -6.19 -2.48 -7.39
C VAL A 64 -6.32 -1.68 -8.68
N GLN A 65 -7.54 -1.59 -9.21
CA GLN A 65 -7.82 -0.90 -10.45
C GLN A 65 -8.35 0.51 -10.18
N LYS A 66 -7.85 1.48 -10.94
CA LYS A 66 -8.30 2.87 -10.89
C LYS A 66 -9.22 3.16 -12.08
N SER A 67 -10.52 3.25 -11.84
CA SER A 67 -11.53 3.65 -12.82
C SER A 67 -11.85 5.13 -12.69
N GLY A 68 -10.99 5.97 -13.28
CA GLY A 68 -11.10 7.43 -13.18
C GLY A 68 -10.82 7.93 -11.76
N ALA A 69 -11.83 8.47 -11.08
CA ALA A 69 -11.74 8.88 -9.69
C ALA A 69 -11.99 7.73 -8.70
N TRP A 70 -12.51 6.59 -9.16
CA TRP A 70 -12.82 5.45 -8.30
C TRP A 70 -11.66 4.46 -8.21
N ILE A 71 -11.46 3.92 -7.02
CA ILE A 71 -10.47 2.90 -6.72
C ILE A 71 -11.21 1.62 -6.33
N ASN A 72 -10.98 0.56 -7.10
CA ASN A 72 -11.69 -0.70 -7.01
C ASN A 72 -10.71 -1.85 -6.74
N TYR A 73 -11.10 -2.74 -5.86
CA TYR A 73 -10.40 -3.99 -5.59
C TYR A 73 -11.31 -5.16 -5.99
N GLY A 74 -11.05 -5.75 -7.17
CA GLY A 74 -11.95 -6.73 -7.76
C GLY A 74 -13.36 -6.15 -7.96
N SER A 75 -14.34 -6.68 -7.23
CA SER A 75 -15.73 -6.20 -7.22
C SER A 75 -16.03 -5.15 -6.14
N VAL A 76 -15.12 -4.95 -5.19
CA VAL A 76 -15.30 -4.04 -4.05
C VAL A 76 -14.83 -2.64 -4.42
N ARG A 77 -15.66 -1.64 -4.12
CA ARG A 77 -15.29 -0.22 -4.29
C ARG A 77 -14.65 0.29 -3.00
N LEU A 78 -13.35 0.56 -3.03
CA LEU A 78 -12.61 1.06 -1.87
C LEU A 78 -12.94 2.54 -1.60
N GLY A 79 -13.22 3.32 -2.65
CA GLY A 79 -13.66 4.69 -2.52
C GLY A 79 -13.36 5.57 -3.72
N GLN A 80 -13.85 6.81 -3.66
CA GLN A 80 -13.53 7.84 -4.62
C GLN A 80 -12.29 8.62 -4.15
N GLY A 81 -11.20 8.51 -4.91
CA GLY A 81 -9.94 9.17 -4.62
C GLY A 81 -9.08 8.45 -3.58
N ARG A 82 -7.84 8.92 -3.45
CA ARG A 82 -6.81 8.34 -2.57
C ARG A 82 -7.20 8.37 -1.10
N GLU A 83 -7.70 9.51 -0.63
CA GLU A 83 -7.98 9.72 0.81
C GLU A 83 -9.15 8.86 1.32
N ASN A 84 -10.21 8.68 0.52
CA ASN A 84 -11.30 7.80 0.92
C ASN A 84 -10.89 6.31 0.87
N ALA A 85 -10.10 5.91 -0.12
CA ALA A 85 -9.56 4.55 -0.17
C ALA A 85 -8.62 4.27 1.02
N LYS A 86 -7.80 5.24 1.44
CA LYS A 86 -7.00 5.12 2.67
C LYS A 86 -7.87 4.89 3.90
N LYS A 87 -8.92 5.71 4.09
CA LYS A 87 -9.87 5.54 5.22
C LYS A 87 -10.48 4.15 5.24
N TYR A 88 -10.91 3.66 4.08
CA TYR A 88 -11.44 2.30 3.96
C TYR A 88 -10.43 1.24 4.44
N LEU A 89 -9.15 1.36 4.05
CA LEU A 89 -8.12 0.41 4.50
C LEU A 89 -7.78 0.52 6.00
N ILE A 90 -8.03 1.67 6.62
CA ILE A 90 -7.89 1.85 8.07
C ILE A 90 -9.07 1.17 8.79
N ASP A 91 -10.28 1.37 8.29
CA ASP A 91 -11.51 0.84 8.90
C ASP A 91 -11.64 -0.68 8.74
N TYR A 92 -11.11 -1.25 7.66
CA TYR A 92 -11.20 -2.68 7.31
C TYR A 92 -9.80 -3.33 7.23
N PRO A 93 -9.18 -3.66 8.38
CA PRO A 93 -7.82 -4.20 8.44
C PRO A 93 -7.67 -5.59 7.79
N GLU A 94 -8.75 -6.35 7.65
CA GLU A 94 -8.80 -7.62 6.94
C GLU A 94 -8.53 -7.45 5.44
N VAL A 95 -9.21 -6.50 4.79
CA VAL A 95 -8.99 -6.18 3.37
C VAL A 95 -7.58 -5.62 3.16
N ARG A 96 -7.09 -4.79 4.10
CA ARG A 96 -5.72 -4.28 4.08
C ARG A 96 -4.68 -5.40 4.09
N SER A 97 -4.89 -6.42 4.92
CA SER A 97 -3.97 -7.56 5.04
C SER A 97 -4.00 -8.43 3.79
N GLU A 98 -5.19 -8.67 3.23
CA GLU A 98 -5.33 -9.41 1.97
C GLU A 98 -4.62 -8.70 0.80
N ILE A 99 -4.79 -7.37 0.67
CA ILE A 99 -4.10 -6.58 -0.37
C ILE A 99 -2.59 -6.63 -0.16
N ARG A 100 -2.13 -6.50 1.09
CA ARG A 100 -0.70 -6.59 1.44
C ARG A 100 -0.12 -7.93 0.98
N ASP A 101 -0.76 -9.03 1.31
CA ASP A 101 -0.24 -10.35 0.99
C ASP A 101 -0.13 -10.56 -0.53
N LYS A 102 -1.16 -10.15 -1.28
CA LYS A 102 -1.14 -10.18 -2.75
C LYS A 102 -0.03 -9.29 -3.33
N VAL A 103 0.21 -8.11 -2.76
CA VAL A 103 1.30 -7.20 -3.20
C VAL A 103 2.67 -7.84 -2.97
N ILE A 104 2.89 -8.47 -1.82
CA ILE A 104 4.16 -9.11 -1.49
C ILE A 104 4.39 -10.34 -2.39
N GLU A 105 3.34 -11.13 -2.66
CA GLU A 105 3.37 -12.26 -3.60
C GLU A 105 3.73 -11.79 -5.01
N ALA A 106 3.10 -10.72 -5.51
CA ALA A 106 3.39 -10.14 -6.81
C ALA A 106 4.84 -9.63 -6.94
N LYS A 107 5.46 -9.19 -5.83
CA LYS A 107 6.87 -8.75 -5.79
C LYS A 107 7.86 -9.89 -5.51
N GLY A 108 7.39 -11.13 -5.30
CA GLY A 108 8.22 -12.31 -5.10
C GLY A 108 9.03 -12.32 -3.80
N LEU A 109 8.55 -11.62 -2.77
CA LEU A 109 9.25 -11.45 -1.49
C LEU A 109 8.95 -12.55 -0.46
N VAL A 110 8.00 -13.45 -0.72
CA VAL A 110 7.75 -14.67 0.06
C VAL A 110 7.90 -15.89 -0.86
N PRO A 111 8.56 -16.99 -0.44
CA PRO A 111 8.36 -18.27 -1.08
C PRO A 111 6.89 -18.67 -0.87
N ALA A 112 6.17 -18.95 -1.96
CA ALA A 112 4.75 -19.33 -1.95
C ALA A 112 4.48 -20.43 -0.91
N THR A 113 4.09 -20.02 0.30
CA THR A 113 3.55 -20.92 1.30
C THR A 113 2.08 -20.55 1.37
N LYS A 114 1.28 -21.19 0.52
CA LYS A 114 -0.14 -21.37 0.82
C LYS A 114 -0.25 -22.13 2.14
N PRO A 115 -1.18 -21.71 3.01
CA PRO A 115 -2.14 -22.67 3.54
C PRO A 115 -3.57 -22.15 3.31
N SER A 116 -4.38 -22.91 2.55
CA SER A 116 -5.62 -23.60 3.01
C SER A 116 -6.79 -22.62 3.19
N ALA A 117 -7.85 -22.59 2.36
CA ALA A 117 -8.74 -23.69 1.99
C ALA A 117 -9.03 -24.63 3.19
N ALA A 118 -9.85 -24.16 4.13
CA ALA A 118 -10.57 -24.91 5.16
C ALA A 118 -11.70 -23.96 5.64
N GLU A 119 -13.00 -24.24 5.56
CA GLU A 119 -13.80 -25.41 5.22
C GLU A 119 -15.15 -24.92 4.63
N THR A 120 -15.48 -25.36 3.42
CA THR A 120 -16.87 -25.62 3.04
C THR A 120 -16.92 -27.07 2.58
N ALA A 121 -17.38 -27.94 3.46
CA ALA A 121 -17.96 -29.25 3.17
C ALA A 121 -19.13 -29.35 4.16
N GLU A 122 -20.34 -28.97 3.75
CA GLU A 122 -21.39 -29.89 3.28
C GLU A 122 -21.67 -31.07 4.23
N SER A 123 -22.91 -31.02 4.73
CA SER A 123 -23.82 -32.09 5.18
C SER A 123 -23.52 -33.52 4.75
N GLU A 124 -23.65 -34.47 5.70
CA GLU A 124 -24.51 -35.68 5.66
C GLU A 124 -24.23 -36.58 6.87
N ASP A 125 -25.11 -36.56 7.88
CA ASP A 125 -25.80 -37.70 8.52
C ASP A 125 -26.72 -37.18 9.65
#